data_AF-A0A2D9F3D3-F1
#
_entry.id   AF-A0A2D9F3D3-F1
#
_cell.length_a   1.000
_cell.length_b   1.000
_cell.length_c   1.000
_cell.angle_alpha   90.00
_cell.angle_beta   90.00
_cell.angle_gamma   90.00
#
_symmetry.space_group_name_H-M   'P 1'
#
loop_
_entity.id
_entity.type
_entity.pdbx_description
1 polymer ?
#
loop_
_entity_poly.entity_id
_entity_poly.type
_entity_poly.pdbx_seq_one_letter_code
_entity_poly.pdbx_strand_id
1 'polypeptide(L)'
;MNEDEKAKIEATAQDVKLSASQFLLNLGVGYPIPSPADFAAWESVRDLLKVNADLARLGNLLKLAVDERPEDDAEFAKLIDSIQTTQADLKRCVLEIREAVKPSRK
;
A
#
# COMPACT_ATOMS: atom_id res chain seq x y z
N MET A 1 2.56 11.52 37.18
CA MET A 1 3.18 11.42 35.85
C MET A 1 4.41 12.31 35.85
N ASN A 2 5.60 11.72 35.78
CA ASN A 2 6.84 12.46 35.65
C ASN A 2 7.13 12.79 34.17
N GLU A 3 8.21 13.55 33.91
CA GLU A 3 8.54 13.98 32.55
C GLU A 3 8.90 12.79 31.64
N ASP A 4 9.59 11.78 32.16
CA ASP A 4 9.95 10.57 31.41
C ASP A 4 8.71 9.76 30.97
N GLU A 5 7.74 9.60 31.87
CA GLU A 5 6.47 8.95 31.58
C GLU A 5 5.68 9.74 30.53
N LYS A 6 5.67 11.08 30.64
CA LYS A 6 5.01 11.94 29.67
C LYS A 6 5.63 11.81 28.28
N ALA A 7 6.96 11.89 28.19
CA ALA A 7 7.69 11.73 26.93
C ALA A 7 7.43 10.36 26.31
N LYS A 8 7.39 9.29 27.13
CA LYS A 8 7.10 7.93 26.65
C LYS A 8 5.67 7.80 26.12
N ILE A 9 4.68 8.41 26.78
CA ILE A 9 3.29 8.43 26.32
C ILE A 9 3.18 9.21 25.00
N GLU A 10 3.83 10.36 24.89
CA GLU A 10 3.83 11.16 23.66
C GLU A 10 4.48 10.41 22.49
N ALA A 11 5.63 9.77 22.71
CA ALA A 11 6.29 8.94 21.70
C ALA A 11 5.38 7.79 21.24
N THR A 12 4.80 7.04 22.19
CA THR A 12 3.91 5.91 21.88
C THR A 12 2.65 6.38 21.13
N ALA A 13 2.09 7.52 21.52
CA ALA A 13 0.93 8.11 20.84
C ALA A 13 1.28 8.54 19.40
N GLN A 14 2.47 9.11 19.19
CA GLN A 14 2.96 9.47 17.86
C GLN A 14 3.16 8.25 16.95
N ASP A 15 3.69 7.14 17.46
CA ASP A 15 3.89 5.91 16.69
C ASP A 15 2.58 5.37 16.10
N VAL A 16 1.46 5.59 16.79
CA VAL A 16 0.11 5.21 16.33
C VAL A 16 -0.71 6.36 15.75
N LYS A 17 -0.06 7.51 15.50
CA LYS A 17 -0.64 8.73 14.92
C LYS A 17 -1.84 9.30 15.70
N LEU A 18 -1.80 9.21 17.03
CA LEU A 18 -2.78 9.80 17.94
C LEU A 18 -2.14 10.94 18.76
N SER A 19 -2.97 11.83 19.29
CA SER A 19 -2.52 12.73 20.37
C SER A 19 -2.40 11.95 21.68
N ALA A 20 -1.54 12.40 22.60
CA ALA A 20 -1.40 11.77 23.91
C ALA A 20 -2.76 11.65 24.64
N SER A 21 -3.61 12.66 24.55
CA SER A 21 -4.96 12.65 25.13
C SER A 21 -5.88 11.60 24.49
N GLN A 22 -5.86 11.47 23.16
CA GLN A 22 -6.69 10.47 22.47
C GLN A 22 -6.17 9.04 22.72
N PHE A 23 -4.85 8.87 22.76
CA PHE A 23 -4.22 7.59 23.10
C PHE A 23 -4.61 7.13 24.51
N LEU A 24 -4.48 8.01 25.51
CA LEU A 24 -4.88 7.70 26.89
C LEU A 24 -6.40 7.48 27.02
N LEU A 25 -7.23 8.26 26.31
CA LEU A 25 -8.68 8.05 26.28
C LEU A 25 -9.03 6.67 25.72
N ASN A 26 -8.44 6.29 24.59
CA ASN A 26 -8.68 4.98 23.98
C ASN A 26 -8.23 3.86 24.91
N LEU A 27 -7.06 4.00 25.53
CA LEU A 27 -6.52 3.01 26.46
C LEU A 27 -7.39 2.88 27.73
N GLY A 28 -7.88 3.99 28.27
CA GLY A 28 -8.71 4.02 29.47
C GLY A 28 -10.14 3.50 29.26
N VAL A 29 -10.71 3.71 28.07
CA VAL A 29 -12.07 3.26 27.72
C VAL A 29 -12.06 1.87 27.04
N GLY A 30 -10.88 1.36 26.67
CA GLY A 30 -10.74 0.10 25.95
C GLY A 30 -11.07 0.20 24.46
N TYR A 31 -11.03 1.40 23.87
CA TYR A 31 -11.15 1.55 22.42
C TYR A 31 -9.92 1.02 21.69
N PRO A 32 -10.11 0.47 20.48
CA PRO A 32 -9.00 -0.02 19.68
C PRO A 32 -7.98 1.10 19.39
N ILE A 33 -6.70 0.77 19.56
CA ILE A 33 -5.58 1.62 19.21
C ILE A 33 -5.01 1.10 17.89
N PRO A 34 -4.80 1.96 16.87
CA PRO A 34 -4.23 1.54 15.60
C PRO A 34 -2.85 0.91 15.77
N SER A 35 -2.50 -0.08 14.94
CA SER A 35 -1.12 -0.59 14.92
C SER A 35 -0.24 0.29 14.03
N PRO A 36 1.01 0.60 14.42
CA PRO A 36 1.97 1.25 13.53
C PRO A 36 2.16 0.46 12.22
N ALA A 37 2.06 -0.87 12.29
CA ALA A 37 2.14 -1.76 11.14
C ALA A 37 1.01 -1.53 10.13
N ASP A 38 -0.16 -1.07 10.58
CA ASP A 38 -1.29 -0.79 9.70
C ASP A 38 -0.94 0.37 8.75
N PHE A 39 -0.30 1.42 9.28
CA PHE A 39 0.10 2.58 8.47
C PHE A 39 1.18 2.23 7.46
N ALA A 40 2.19 1.44 7.86
CA ALA A 40 3.27 1.00 6.96
C ALA A 40 2.74 0.11 5.83
N ALA A 41 1.76 -0.74 6.14
CA ALA A 41 1.09 -1.56 5.14
C ALA A 41 0.25 -0.72 4.15
N TRP A 42 -0.45 0.32 4.62
CA TRP A 42 -1.16 1.26 3.75
C TRP A 42 -0.23 2.00 2.79
N GLU A 43 0.95 2.40 3.27
CA GLU A 43 1.98 3.01 2.43
C GLU A 43 2.51 2.02 1.38
N SER A 44 2.80 0.79 1.80
CA SER A 44 3.25 -0.30 0.92
C SER A 44 2.21 -0.60 -0.17
N VAL A 45 0.93 -0.67 0.19
CA VAL A 45 -0.19 -0.81 -0.76
C VAL A 45 -0.18 0.32 -1.78
N ARG A 46 -0.01 1.58 -1.34
CA ARG A 46 0.03 2.74 -2.24
C ARG A 46 1.21 2.66 -3.20
N ASP A 47 2.39 2.28 -2.73
CA ASP A 47 3.59 2.21 -3.57
C ASP A 47 3.50 1.08 -4.59
N LEU A 48 2.91 -0.06 -4.24
CA LEU A 48 2.63 -1.14 -5.20
C LEU A 48 1.60 -0.71 -6.26
N LEU A 49 0.60 0.12 -5.91
CA LEU A 49 -0.31 0.69 -6.92
C LEU A 49 0.40 1.63 -7.91
N LYS A 50 1.43 2.37 -7.47
CA LYS A 50 2.23 3.21 -8.38
C LYS A 50 3.03 2.36 -9.35
N VAL A 51 3.70 1.31 -8.86
CA VAL A 51 4.44 0.35 -9.71
C VAL A 51 3.50 -0.25 -10.76
N ASN A 52 2.28 -0.63 -10.36
CA ASN A 52 1.28 -1.15 -11.29
C ASN A 52 0.92 -0.14 -12.40
N ALA A 53 0.76 1.14 -12.05
CA ALA A 53 0.46 2.20 -13.01
C ALA A 53 1.63 2.45 -13.99
N ASP A 54 2.87 2.41 -13.50
CA ASP A 54 4.07 2.54 -14.35
C ASP A 54 4.20 1.38 -15.33
N LEU A 55 3.94 0.15 -14.89
CA LEU A 55 3.91 -1.02 -15.75
C LEU A 55 2.81 -0.89 -16.82
N ALA A 56 1.62 -0.38 -16.48
CA ALA A 56 0.53 -0.20 -17.44
C ALA A 56 0.94 0.79 -18.56
N ARG A 57 1.59 1.89 -18.18
CA ARG A 57 2.17 2.85 -19.12
C ARG A 57 3.23 2.20 -20.01
N LEU A 58 4.13 1.38 -19.44
CA LEU A 58 5.14 0.66 -20.20
C LEU A 58 4.51 -0.30 -21.22
N GLY A 59 3.50 -1.07 -20.82
CA GLY A 59 2.78 -1.98 -21.72
C GLY A 59 2.14 -1.26 -22.91
N ASN A 60 1.59 -0.06 -22.68
CA ASN A 60 1.04 0.77 -23.76
C ASN A 60 2.11 1.29 -24.72
N LEU A 61 3.26 1.75 -24.20
CA LEU A 61 4.39 2.18 -25.03
C LEU A 61 4.95 1.02 -25.87
N LEU A 62 5.02 -0.17 -25.26
CA LEU A 62 5.47 -1.38 -25.93
C LEU A 62 4.51 -1.77 -27.06
N LYS A 63 3.20 -1.69 -26.82
CA LYS A 63 2.19 -1.90 -27.85
C LYS A 63 2.32 -0.92 -29.03
N LEU A 64 2.50 0.38 -28.75
CA LEU A 64 2.71 1.39 -29.78
C LEU A 64 3.93 1.08 -30.65
N ALA A 65 5.02 0.63 -30.03
CA ALA A 65 6.23 0.26 -30.77
C ALA A 65 6.02 -0.94 -31.71
N VAL A 66 5.23 -1.94 -31.31
CA VAL A 66 4.87 -3.09 -32.15
C VAL A 66 3.93 -2.67 -33.29
N ASP A 67 2.93 -1.84 -32.99
CA ASP A 67 1.98 -1.34 -34.01
C ASP A 67 2.71 -0.53 -35.10
N GLU A 68 3.82 0.14 -34.77
CA GLU A 68 4.67 0.89 -35.71
C GLU A 68 5.68 0.01 -36.49
N ARG A 69 5.98 -1.22 -36.03
CA ARG A 69 6.94 -2.15 -36.66
C ARG A 69 6.44 -3.60 -36.60
N PRO A 70 5.62 -4.03 -37.58
CA PRO A 70 4.90 -5.32 -37.52
C PRO A 70 5.73 -6.56 -37.87
N GLU A 71 7.05 -6.48 -38.03
CA GLU A 71 7.86 -7.61 -38.53
C GLU A 71 8.26 -8.57 -37.40
N ASP A 72 7.45 -9.63 -37.25
CA ASP A 72 7.60 -10.85 -36.43
C ASP A 72 7.88 -10.65 -34.93
N ASP A 73 7.04 -9.86 -34.27
CA ASP A 73 7.14 -9.50 -32.85
C ASP A 73 6.28 -10.38 -31.92
N ALA A 74 6.08 -11.66 -32.26
CA ALA A 74 5.28 -12.59 -31.45
C ALA A 74 5.81 -12.74 -30.00
N GLU A 75 7.13 -12.61 -29.79
CA GLU A 75 7.73 -12.55 -28.45
C GLU A 75 7.40 -11.24 -27.72
N PHE A 76 7.32 -10.14 -28.44
CA PHE A 76 6.95 -8.83 -27.91
C PHE A 76 5.49 -8.79 -27.46
N ALA A 77 4.58 -9.36 -28.26
CA ALA A 77 3.18 -9.52 -27.89
C ALA A 77 3.02 -10.39 -26.61
N LYS A 78 3.80 -11.48 -26.49
CA LYS A 78 3.83 -12.31 -25.27
C LYS A 78 4.38 -11.55 -24.06
N LEU A 79 5.38 -10.70 -24.27
CA LEU A 79 5.94 -9.87 -23.19
C LEU A 79 4.91 -8.84 -22.71
N ILE A 80 4.17 -8.21 -23.62
CA ILE A 80 3.04 -7.31 -23.28
C ILE A 80 2.01 -8.06 -22.43
N ASP A 81 1.59 -9.25 -22.86
CA ASP A 81 0.59 -10.05 -22.17
C ASP A 81 1.06 -10.49 -20.77
N SER A 82 2.33 -10.87 -20.64
CA SER A 82 2.97 -11.19 -19.35
C SER A 82 3.03 -9.99 -18.41
N ILE A 83 3.34 -8.79 -18.94
CA ILE A 83 3.34 -7.54 -18.19
C ILE A 83 1.93 -7.20 -17.70
N GLN A 84 0.91 -7.34 -18.55
CA GLN A 84 -0.49 -7.08 -18.19
C GLN A 84 -1.02 -8.08 -17.17
N THR A 85 -0.67 -9.36 -17.30
CA THR A 85 -1.03 -10.41 -16.33
C THR A 85 -0.41 -10.14 -14.96
N THR A 86 0.89 -9.83 -14.93
CA THR A 86 1.60 -9.49 -13.69
C THR A 86 1.02 -8.25 -13.01
N GLN A 87 0.58 -7.25 -13.80
CA GLN A 87 -0.13 -6.07 -13.28
C GLN A 87 -1.48 -6.43 -12.64
N ALA A 88 -2.26 -7.28 -13.28
CA ALA A 88 -3.55 -7.72 -12.75
C ALA A 88 -3.36 -8.46 -11.42
N ASP A 89 -2.35 -9.33 -11.34
CA ASP A 89 -1.99 -10.07 -10.14
C ASP A 89 -1.50 -9.15 -9.02
N LEU A 90 -0.62 -8.20 -9.35
CA LEU A 90 -0.13 -7.20 -8.40
C LEU A 90 -1.29 -6.38 -7.84
N LYS A 91 -2.18 -5.89 -8.70
CA LYS A 91 -3.37 -5.13 -8.28
C LYS A 91 -4.26 -5.95 -7.35
N ARG A 92 -4.47 -7.23 -7.65
CA ARG A 92 -5.27 -8.14 -6.81
C ARG A 92 -4.63 -8.34 -5.43
N CYS A 93 -3.36 -8.72 -5.36
CA CYS A 93 -2.64 -8.91 -4.10
C CYS A 93 -2.65 -7.64 -3.24
N VAL A 94 -2.49 -6.47 -3.87
CA VAL A 94 -2.53 -5.18 -3.18
C VAL A 94 -3.91 -4.89 -2.60
N LEU A 95 -4.98 -5.21 -3.31
CA LEU A 95 -6.35 -5.07 -2.79
C LEU A 95 -6.61 -6.02 -1.62
N GLU A 96 -6.12 -7.26 -1.70
CA GLU A 96 -6.23 -8.24 -0.61
C GLU A 96 -5.49 -7.77 0.65
N ILE A 97 -4.24 -7.31 0.51
CA ILE A 97 -3.46 -6.73 1.62
C ILE A 97 -4.18 -5.51 2.18
N ARG A 98 -4.72 -4.63 1.33
CA ARG A 98 -5.46 -3.45 1.79
C ARG A 98 -6.68 -3.82 2.64
N GLU A 99 -7.46 -4.82 2.23
CA GLU A 99 -8.62 -5.25 3.02
C GLU A 99 -8.20 -5.99 4.29
N ALA A 100 -7.12 -6.78 4.26
CA ALA A 100 -6.58 -7.44 5.45
C ALA A 100 -6.04 -6.45 6.50
N VAL A 101 -5.58 -5.28 6.06
CA VAL A 101 -4.98 -4.24 6.92
C VAL A 101 -5.96 -3.08 7.21
N LYS A 102 -7.22 -3.19 6.79
CA LYS A 102 -8.25 -2.27 7.31
C LYS A 102 -8.45 -2.55 8.80
N PRO A 103 -8.34 -1.54 9.68
CA PRO A 103 -8.70 -1.72 11.07
C PRO A 103 -10.17 -2.16 11.14
N SER A 104 -10.43 -3.26 11.83
CA SER A 104 -11.80 -3.72 12.10
C SER A 104 -12.52 -2.61 12.87
N ARG A 105 -13.50 -1.96 12.24
CA ARG A 105 -14.51 -1.18 12.95
C ARG A 105 -15.31 -2.17 13.80
N LYS A 106 -14.96 -2.28 15.07
CA LYS A 106 -15.84 -2.82 16.11
C LYS A 106 -16.05 -1.75 17.15
#